data_AF-A0A7J3U811-F1
#
_entry.id   AF-A0A7J3U811-F1
#
_cell.length_a   1.000
_cell.length_b   1.000
_cell.length_c   1.000
_cell.angle_alpha   90.00
_cell.angle_beta   90.00
_cell.angle_gamma   90.00
#
_symmetry.space_group_name_H-M   'P 1'
#
loop_
_entity.id
_entity.type
_entity.pdbx_description
1 polymer ?
#
loop_
_entity_poly.entity_id
_entity_poly.type
_entity_poly.pdbx_seq_one_letter_code
_entity_poly.pdbx_strand_id
1 'polypeptide(L)'
;MKFELVKRLEAEQKDKTKYTFVFKPADERFEKEVTLKVVCEDPYATMGSLGLPQGIGDGVWIEPGAKEEQTKLSDIKEEDEKQ
;
A
#
# COMPACT_ATOMS: atom_id res chain seq x y z
N MET A 1 -2.33 -10.22 12.26
CA MET A 1 -2.03 -8.96 12.98
C MET A 1 -2.99 -7.88 12.50
N LYS A 2 -3.53 -7.07 13.40
CA LYS A 2 -4.40 -5.94 13.03
C LYS A 2 -3.53 -4.75 12.62
N PHE A 3 -3.82 -4.20 11.44
CA PHE A 3 -3.26 -2.95 10.95
C PHE A 3 -4.36 -1.91 10.83
N GLU A 4 -4.01 -0.65 11.02
CA GLU A 4 -4.93 0.49 10.92
C GLU A 4 -4.39 1.48 9.90
N LEU A 5 -5.27 2.00 9.05
CA LEU A 5 -4.94 3.05 8.11
C LEU A 5 -4.77 4.36 8.88
N VAL A 6 -3.52 4.78 9.09
CA VAL A 6 -3.20 5.98 9.86
C VAL A 6 -3.02 7.21 8.98
N LYS A 7 -2.72 7.01 7.70
CA LYS A 7 -2.42 8.13 6.79
C LYS A 7 -2.79 7.79 5.36
N ARG A 8 -3.44 8.77 4.71
CA ARG A 8 -3.66 8.81 3.26
C ARG A 8 -3.03 10.08 2.72
N LEU A 9 -2.24 9.96 1.66
CA LEU A 9 -1.65 11.07 0.94
C LEU A 9 -2.09 11.02 -0.50
N GLU A 10 -2.36 12.17 -1.07
CA GLU A 10 -2.67 12.37 -2.47
C GLU A 10 -1.61 13.32 -3.03
N ALA A 11 -0.96 12.93 -4.11
CA ALA A 11 0.06 13.72 -4.75
C ALA A 11 -0.11 13.66 -6.26
N GLU A 12 -0.17 14.82 -6.90
CA GLU A 12 -0.15 14.94 -8.36
C GLU A 12 1.30 14.86 -8.85
N GLN A 13 1.59 13.90 -9.74
CA GLN A 13 2.85 13.80 -10.45
C GLN A 13 2.59 13.65 -11.94
N LYS A 14 3.11 14.59 -12.75
CA LYS A 14 3.13 14.50 -14.22
C LYS A 14 1.78 14.06 -14.82
N ASP A 15 0.72 14.83 -14.55
CA ASP A 15 -0.65 14.59 -15.01
C ASP A 15 -1.35 13.33 -14.47
N LYS A 16 -0.79 12.69 -13.43
CA LYS A 16 -1.43 11.57 -12.74
C LYS A 16 -1.51 11.79 -11.24
N THR A 17 -2.66 11.45 -10.65
CA THR A 17 -2.84 11.45 -9.20
C THR A 17 -2.35 10.12 -8.63
N LYS A 18 -1.44 10.19 -7.67
CA LYS A 18 -1.00 9.03 -6.89
C LYS A 18 -1.51 9.12 -5.47
N TYR A 19 -2.10 8.02 -5.02
CA TYR A 19 -2.55 7.82 -3.66
C TYR A 19 -1.53 6.95 -2.92
N THR A 20 -1.23 7.33 -1.69
CA THR A 20 -0.39 6.57 -0.78
C THR A 20 -1.14 6.32 0.52
N PHE A 21 -1.29 5.05 0.87
CA PHE A 21 -1.93 4.59 2.11
C PHE A 21 -0.85 4.01 3.03
N VAL A 22 -0.86 4.42 4.30
CA VAL A 22 0.09 3.95 5.30
C VAL A 22 -0.68 3.27 6.43
N PHE A 23 -0.39 2.00 6.60
CA PHE A 23 -0.97 1.13 7.60
C PHE A 23 0.06 0.84 8.68
N LYS A 24 -0.31 1.07 9.93
CA LYS A 24 0.50 0.73 11.10
C LYS A 24 -0.17 -0.38 11.90
N PRO A 25 0.58 -1.25 12.58
CA PRO A 25 0.00 -2.23 13.48
C PRO A 25 -0.76 -1.49 14.60
N ALA A 26 -1.94 -1.99 14.93
CA ALA A 26 -2.75 -1.43 16.02
C ALA A 26 -2.14 -1.70 17.40
N ASP A 27 -1.25 -2.69 17.51
CA ASP A 27 -0.47 -2.94 18.72
C ASP A 27 0.81 -2.10 18.68
N GLU A 28 0.89 -1.12 19.59
CA GLU A 28 1.99 -0.16 19.72
C GLU A 28 3.36 -0.83 19.85
N ARG A 29 3.42 -2.07 20.34
CA ARG A 29 4.68 -2.83 20.46
C ARG A 29 5.37 -3.05 19.12
N PHE A 30 4.59 -3.17 18.03
CA PHE A 30 5.09 -3.44 16.69
C PHE A 30 5.18 -2.19 15.81
N GLU A 31 4.82 -1.00 16.34
CA GLU A 31 4.71 0.23 15.56
C GLU A 31 6.02 0.60 14.84
N LYS A 32 7.16 0.24 15.44
CA LYS A 32 8.51 0.47 14.89
C LYS A 32 9.05 -0.70 14.08
N GLU A 33 8.39 -1.84 14.10
CA GLU A 33 8.87 -3.07 13.47
C GLU A 33 8.26 -3.30 12.09
N VAL A 34 6.99 -2.96 11.91
CA VAL A 34 6.28 -3.23 10.65
C VAL A 34 5.41 -2.04 10.24
N THR A 35 5.47 -1.67 8.96
CA THR A 35 4.57 -0.69 8.34
C THR A 35 4.21 -1.20 6.96
N LEU A 36 2.92 -1.22 6.64
CA LEU A 36 2.44 -1.54 5.31
C LEU A 36 2.16 -0.24 4.55
N LYS A 37 2.71 -0.11 3.34
CA LYS A 37 2.53 1.06 2.48
C LYS A 37 2.01 0.60 1.12
N VAL A 38 0.88 1.15 0.71
CA VAL A 38 0.29 0.90 -0.62
C VAL A 38 0.32 2.19 -1.41
N VAL A 39 0.83 2.14 -2.65
CA VAL A 39 0.88 3.29 -3.55
C VAL A 39 0.19 2.89 -4.85
N CYS A 40 -0.81 3.67 -5.28
CA CYS A 40 -1.62 3.36 -6.45
C CYS A 40 -2.14 4.62 -7.16
N GLU A 41 -2.50 4.48 -8.44
CA GLU A 41 -3.16 5.55 -9.21
C GLU A 41 -4.69 5.49 -9.03
N ASP A 42 -5.26 4.28 -8.94
CA ASP A 42 -6.68 4.06 -8.64
C ASP A 42 -6.86 3.45 -7.24
N PRO A 43 -7.30 4.25 -6.24
CA PRO A 43 -7.48 3.79 -4.88
C PRO A 43 -8.69 2.86 -4.72
N TYR A 44 -9.75 3.02 -5.52
CA TYR A 44 -10.95 2.20 -5.37
C TYR A 44 -10.73 0.79 -5.90
N ALA A 45 -10.14 0.67 -7.09
CA ALA A 45 -9.84 -0.62 -7.68
C ALA A 45 -8.76 -1.36 -6.87
N THR A 46 -7.64 -0.69 -6.55
CA THR A 46 -6.50 -1.32 -5.87
C THR A 46 -6.90 -1.78 -4.46
N MET A 47 -7.46 -0.88 -3.64
CA MET A 47 -7.79 -1.21 -2.25
C MET A 47 -8.95 -2.21 -2.18
N GLY A 48 -9.93 -2.12 -3.08
CA GLY A 48 -11.00 -3.11 -3.20
C GLY A 48 -10.49 -4.51 -3.53
N SER A 49 -9.54 -4.63 -4.47
CA SER A 49 -8.93 -5.91 -4.83
C SER A 49 -8.08 -6.52 -3.70
N LEU A 50 -7.37 -5.67 -2.93
CA LEU A 50 -6.55 -6.09 -1.81
C LEU A 50 -7.37 -6.32 -0.52
N GLY A 51 -8.67 -6.04 -0.53
CA GLY A 51 -9.51 -6.09 0.66
C GLY A 51 -9.07 -5.12 1.75
N LEU A 52 -8.42 -4.01 1.37
CA LEU A 52 -7.89 -3.01 2.30
C LEU A 52 -8.87 -1.84 2.46
N PRO A 53 -9.02 -1.30 3.67
CA PRO A 53 -9.90 -0.17 3.90
C PRO A 53 -9.28 1.15 3.40
N GLN A 54 -10.14 2.12 3.11
CA GLN A 54 -9.74 3.44 2.61
C GLN A 54 -10.00 4.58 3.62
N GLY A 55 -10.73 4.30 4.70
CA GLY A 55 -11.02 5.26 5.77
C GLY A 55 -9.91 5.33 6.80
N ILE A 56 -9.55 6.55 7.21
CA ILE A 56 -8.59 6.75 8.30
C ILE A 56 -9.18 6.19 9.60
N GLY A 57 -8.40 5.39 10.31
CA GLY A 57 -8.85 4.69 11.52
C GLY A 57 -9.50 3.33 11.27
N ASP A 58 -9.77 2.98 10.00
CA ASP A 58 -10.24 1.65 9.67
C ASP A 58 -9.12 0.61 9.84
N GLY A 59 -9.51 -0.54 10.38
CA GLY A 59 -8.60 -1.65 10.64
C GLY A 59 -8.78 -2.80 9.67
N VAL A 60 -7.68 -3.47 9.34
CA VAL A 60 -7.66 -4.73 8.59
C VAL A 60 -6.84 -5.78 9.32
N TRP A 61 -7.33 -7.01 9.32
CA TRP A 61 -6.57 -8.15 9.80
C TRP A 61 -5.73 -8.70 8.66
N ILE A 62 -4.41 -8.63 8.82
CA ILE A 62 -3.45 -9.23 7.88
C ILE A 62 -2.94 -10.51 8.52
N GLU A 63 -3.27 -11.65 7.95
CA GLU A 63 -2.72 -12.92 8.36
C GLU A 63 -1.29 -13.05 7.80
N PRO A 64 -0.28 -13.31 8.64
CA PRO A 64 1.06 -13.63 8.15
C PRO A 64 1.01 -15.03 7.50
N GLY A 65 0.62 -15.11 6.23
CA GLY A 65 0.36 -16.42 5.63
C GLY A 65 -0.26 -16.44 4.23
N ALA A 66 0.39 -15.81 3.26
CA ALA A 66 0.52 -16.35 1.91
C ALA A 66 1.77 -15.71 1.30
N LYS A 67 2.73 -16.51 0.83
CA LYS A 67 3.83 -16.01 0.01
C LYS A 67 3.23 -15.58 -1.33
N GLU A 68 2.76 -14.34 -1.43
CA GLU A 68 2.70 -13.68 -2.72
C GLU A 68 4.11 -13.14 -3.00
N GLU A 69 4.70 -13.55 -4.12
CA GLU A 69 6.01 -13.05 -4.54
C GLU A 69 5.96 -11.53 -4.63
N GLN A 70 6.59 -10.87 -3.66
CA GLN A 70 6.80 -9.44 -3.70
C GLN A 70 7.87 -9.17 -4.78
N THR A 71 7.41 -8.86 -5.99
CA THR A 71 8.31 -8.41 -7.07
C THR A 71 9.04 -7.16 -6.58
N LYS A 72 10.37 -7.20 -6.52
CA LYS A 72 11.14 -6.02 -6.15
C LYS A 72 10.97 -4.98 -7.25
N LEU A 73 10.82 -3.72 -6.86
CA LEU A 73 10.81 -2.58 -7.78
C LEU A 73 12.06 -2.50 -8.67
N SER A 74 13.15 -3.20 -8.32
CA SER A 74 14.35 -3.35 -9.15
C SER A 74 14.16 -4.24 -10.39
N ASP A 75 13.11 -5.06 -10.44
CA ASP A 75 12.84 -5.98 -11.57
C ASP A 75 11.90 -5.36 -12.63
N ILE A 76 11.32 -4.20 -12.35
CA ILE A 76 10.60 -3.41 -13.35
C ILE A 76 11.66 -2.64 -14.16
N LYS A 77 12.23 -3.32 -15.17
CA LYS A 77 12.94 -2.63 -16.23
C LYS A 77 11.99 -1.64 -16.89
N GLU A 78 12.34 -0.35 -16.84
CA GLU A 78 12.02 0.58 -17.91
C GLU A 78 12.53 -0.05 -19.21
N GLU A 79 11.67 -0.74 -19.96
CA GLU A 79 11.82 -0.82 -21.42
C GLU A 79 11.42 0.54 -21.99
N ASP A 80 12.30 1.51 -21.78
CA ASP A 80 12.44 2.65 -22.68
C ASP A 80 13.49 2.22 -23.72
N GLU A 81 13.04 1.51 -24.76
CA GLU A 81 13.85 1.36 -25.97
C GLU A 81 12.95 1.47 -27.22
N LYS A 82 12.86 2.71 -27.70
CA LYS A 82 12.77 3.13 -29.11
C LYS A 82 12.11 2.17 -30.10
N GLN A 83 11.01 2.62 -30.72
CA GLN A 83 10.89 2.71 -32.17
C GLN A 83 10.05 3.91 -32.59
#